data_AF-Q648G0-F1
#
_entry.id   AF-Q648G0-F1
#
_cell.length_a   1.000
_cell.length_b   1.000
_cell.length_c   1.000
_cell.angle_alpha   90.00
_cell.angle_beta   90.00
_cell.angle_gamma   90.00
#
_symmetry.space_group_name_H-M   'P 1'
#
loop_
_entity.id
_entity.type
_entity.pdbx_description
1 polymer ?
#
loop_
_entity_poly.entity_id
_entity_poly.type
_entity_poly.pdbx_seq_one_letter_code
_entity_poly.pdbx_strand_id
1 'polypeptide(L)'
;MMKRKLATVVLAIFICSVFVVTGSAQESIVSDYPELKPLVDFVGEKDLSVMDLVGYKAAEKAMEELGFSKGDPNVLALTDAGYIANIGKYSSAGALNGVMMTAGVSRGEGNLVNVHRGCDKPLWFAFFDKETGDCIYLEVNKGNLKSWLDKEAAGTVDLSAFMKVSADALFSKISKENIDPDELITEEGAKAWNHNFVNKTFGGNEFSIVTISAVWSKGISNEFLRSAEFHNHICPGLTSGYFMTQYLRENYPLEKGEQWVVWSVPPWCKDDAFQQIFDSTVGKRGMAVMYVPGSVSEKLAPEYKNIAGIYIKIGKTGEAKAIVLGWDWEKVCSDCGFARKDFKGFDSYKWWWVRLRSDVVLMDHEPEEYISVLMVKDLGNQGSVKVMNAKWMAVGANPLVELGIMPKSETTSIPTPTPAPTKETPSIPGLGVIAAIAIAGALVYVAKRKKRG
;
A
#
# COMPACT_ATOMS: atom_id res chain seq x y z
N MET A 1 21.02 -89.27 28.54
CA MET A 1 19.58 -89.59 28.36
C MET A 1 18.92 -88.37 27.75
N MET A 2 18.48 -88.46 26.48
CA MET A 2 17.59 -87.54 25.74
C MET A 2 18.05 -86.08 25.54
N LYS A 3 17.86 -85.38 24.41
CA LYS A 3 17.54 -85.64 22.98
C LYS A 3 17.41 -84.24 22.35
N ARG A 4 18.04 -84.00 21.18
CA ARG A 4 17.53 -83.21 20.00
C ARG A 4 17.26 -81.69 20.19
N LYS A 5 17.42 -80.77 19.22
CA LYS A 5 17.72 -80.69 17.76
C LYS A 5 18.04 -79.19 17.48
N LEU A 6 19.13 -78.86 16.78
CA LEU A 6 19.19 -78.43 15.36
C LEU A 6 18.35 -77.18 14.99
N ALA A 7 19.02 -76.09 14.62
CA ALA A 7 18.57 -75.18 13.55
C ALA A 7 19.73 -74.34 12.99
N THR A 8 20.00 -74.60 11.71
CA THR A 8 20.86 -73.89 10.76
C THR A 8 20.45 -72.41 10.61
N VAL A 9 21.41 -71.48 10.56
CA VAL A 9 21.19 -70.12 10.04
C VAL A 9 22.08 -69.90 8.82
N VAL A 10 21.42 -69.54 7.72
CA VAL A 10 21.95 -69.27 6.39
C VAL A 10 22.66 -67.91 6.38
N LEU A 11 23.93 -67.88 5.93
CA LEU A 11 24.66 -66.65 5.66
C LEU A 11 24.42 -66.26 4.20
N ALA A 12 23.51 -65.31 3.96
CA ALA A 12 23.33 -64.67 2.66
C ALA A 12 24.25 -63.45 2.55
N ILE A 13 25.26 -63.54 1.68
CA ILE A 13 26.12 -62.43 1.29
C ILE A 13 25.35 -61.60 0.27
N PHE A 14 24.83 -60.45 0.67
CA PHE A 14 24.31 -59.43 -0.24
C PHE A 14 25.46 -58.50 -0.64
N ILE A 15 25.89 -58.60 -1.89
CA ILE A 15 26.74 -57.62 -2.56
C ILE A 15 25.84 -56.42 -2.89
N CYS A 16 25.85 -55.40 -2.04
CA CYS A 16 25.32 -54.09 -2.41
C CYS A 16 26.42 -53.33 -3.17
N SER A 17 26.30 -53.34 -4.49
CA SER A 17 26.97 -52.42 -5.40
C SER A 17 26.56 -50.99 -5.02
N VAL A 18 27.41 -50.30 -4.27
CA VAL A 18 27.29 -48.86 -4.10
C VAL A 18 27.65 -48.24 -5.45
N PHE A 19 26.63 -47.94 -6.26
CA PHE A 19 26.76 -46.93 -7.29
C PHE A 19 27.06 -45.62 -6.59
N VAL A 20 28.33 -45.25 -6.54
CA VAL A 20 28.75 -43.87 -6.33
C VAL A 20 28.23 -43.11 -7.55
N VAL A 21 27.02 -42.57 -7.43
CA VAL A 21 26.62 -41.46 -8.28
C VAL A 21 27.58 -40.34 -7.91
N THR A 22 28.60 -40.14 -8.74
CA THR A 22 29.37 -38.90 -8.74
C THR A 22 28.38 -37.81 -9.14
N GLY A 23 27.66 -37.26 -8.16
CA GLY A 23 27.05 -35.95 -8.32
C GLY A 23 28.20 -35.02 -8.68
N SER A 24 28.16 -34.42 -9.87
CA SER A 24 29.04 -33.29 -10.14
C SER A 24 28.79 -32.30 -9.00
N ALA A 25 29.80 -32.07 -8.16
CA ALA A 25 29.74 -30.96 -7.22
C ALA A 25 29.55 -29.72 -8.08
N GLN A 26 28.32 -29.19 -8.08
CA GLN A 26 28.06 -27.90 -8.67
C GLN A 26 28.94 -26.92 -7.88
N GLU A 27 29.93 -26.33 -8.54
CA GLU A 27 30.79 -25.33 -7.91
C GLU A 27 29.89 -24.23 -7.34
N SER A 28 30.11 -23.88 -6.07
CA SER A 28 29.30 -22.86 -5.38
C SER A 28 29.46 -21.54 -6.10
N ILE A 29 28.34 -20.83 -6.32
CA ILE A 29 28.31 -19.54 -7.00
C ILE A 29 29.18 -18.50 -6.28
N VAL A 30 29.35 -18.65 -4.96
CA VAL A 30 30.19 -17.77 -4.13
C VAL A 30 31.68 -17.90 -4.47
N SER A 31 32.08 -18.99 -5.13
CA SER A 31 33.47 -19.15 -5.60
C SER A 31 33.79 -18.16 -6.71
N ASP A 32 32.83 -17.91 -7.61
CA ASP A 32 32.93 -16.96 -8.72
C ASP A 32 32.52 -15.54 -8.30
N TYR A 33 31.59 -15.43 -7.34
CA TYR A 33 31.00 -14.18 -6.85
C TYR A 33 31.02 -14.12 -5.31
N PRO A 34 32.19 -13.91 -4.67
CA PRO A 34 32.35 -13.93 -3.21
C PRO A 34 31.44 -12.94 -2.47
N GLU A 35 31.09 -11.84 -3.10
CA GLU A 35 30.19 -10.81 -2.60
C GLU A 35 28.74 -11.29 -2.40
N LEU A 36 28.33 -12.39 -3.04
CA LEU A 36 27.05 -13.05 -2.78
C LEU A 36 27.00 -13.80 -1.45
N LYS A 37 28.14 -14.01 -0.77
CA LYS A 37 28.21 -14.81 0.44
C LYS A 37 27.15 -14.44 1.50
N PRO A 38 26.92 -13.16 1.85
CA PRO A 38 25.90 -12.83 2.84
C PRO A 38 24.49 -13.24 2.42
N LEU A 39 24.16 -13.10 1.13
CA LEU A 39 22.86 -13.50 0.60
C LEU A 39 22.73 -15.02 0.62
N VAL A 40 23.75 -15.74 0.15
CA VAL A 40 23.78 -17.21 0.13
C VAL A 40 23.75 -17.81 1.54
N ASP A 41 24.44 -17.23 2.51
CA ASP A 41 24.38 -17.66 3.91
C ASP A 41 22.95 -17.49 4.49
N PHE A 42 22.21 -16.47 4.03
CA PHE A 42 20.85 -16.17 4.50
C PHE A 42 19.78 -17.06 3.85
N VAL A 43 19.81 -17.21 2.52
CA VAL A 43 18.79 -17.98 1.78
C VAL A 43 19.14 -19.46 1.66
N GLY A 44 20.43 -19.80 1.65
CA GLY A 44 20.95 -21.13 1.32
C GLY A 44 21.26 -21.25 -0.18
N GLU A 45 22.44 -21.77 -0.52
CA GLU A 45 22.92 -21.92 -1.91
C GLU A 45 21.92 -22.62 -2.84
N LYS A 46 21.21 -23.63 -2.34
CA LYS A 46 20.23 -24.41 -3.14
C LYS A 46 18.91 -23.68 -3.38
N ASP A 47 18.60 -22.71 -2.53
CA ASP A 47 17.36 -21.94 -2.54
C ASP A 47 17.55 -20.54 -3.12
N LEU A 48 18.79 -20.15 -3.44
CA LEU A 48 19.12 -18.92 -4.15
C LEU A 48 18.38 -18.87 -5.49
N SER A 49 17.61 -17.80 -5.70
CA SER A 49 16.78 -17.62 -6.90
C SER A 49 17.25 -16.45 -7.77
N VAL A 50 16.78 -16.44 -9.02
CA VAL A 50 16.89 -15.30 -9.93
C VAL A 50 16.33 -14.03 -9.26
N MET A 51 15.23 -14.14 -8.51
CA MET A 51 14.61 -12.98 -7.87
C MET A 51 15.47 -12.43 -6.72
N ASP A 52 16.15 -13.28 -5.95
CA ASP A 52 17.14 -12.83 -4.96
C ASP A 52 18.26 -12.04 -5.65
N LEU A 53 18.73 -12.54 -6.80
CA LEU A 53 19.78 -11.89 -7.58
C LEU A 53 19.33 -10.59 -8.25
N VAL A 54 18.04 -10.40 -8.56
CA VAL A 54 17.49 -9.11 -9.01
C VAL A 54 17.64 -8.06 -7.92
N GLY A 55 17.28 -8.40 -6.68
CA GLY A 55 17.45 -7.52 -5.52
C GLY A 55 18.91 -7.19 -5.24
N TYR A 56 19.78 -8.21 -5.32
CA TYR A 56 21.23 -8.04 -5.22
C TYR A 56 21.74 -7.04 -6.26
N LYS A 57 21.39 -7.21 -7.54
CA LYS A 57 21.85 -6.32 -8.63
C LYS A 57 21.33 -4.89 -8.50
N ALA A 58 20.11 -4.71 -7.98
CA ALA A 58 19.58 -3.38 -7.69
C ALA A 58 20.40 -2.67 -6.60
N ALA A 59 20.69 -3.37 -5.51
CA ALA A 59 21.48 -2.85 -4.40
C ALA A 59 22.95 -2.60 -4.79
N GLU A 60 23.59 -3.53 -5.51
CA GLU A 60 24.94 -3.38 -6.03
C GLU A 60 25.04 -2.12 -6.92
N LYS A 61 24.09 -1.94 -7.85
CA LYS A 61 24.08 -0.77 -8.71
C LYS A 61 23.88 0.53 -7.93
N ALA A 62 23.06 0.51 -6.89
CA ALA A 62 22.85 1.66 -6.04
C ALA A 62 24.10 2.01 -5.22
N MET A 63 24.78 1.01 -4.65
CA MET A 63 26.04 1.19 -3.93
C MET A 63 27.13 1.78 -4.82
N GLU A 64 27.23 1.34 -6.08
CA GLU A 64 28.16 1.91 -7.07
C GLU A 64 27.86 3.39 -7.35
N GLU A 65 26.61 3.73 -7.63
CA GLU A 65 26.20 5.06 -8.11
C GLU A 65 26.10 6.12 -7.00
N LEU A 66 25.80 5.69 -5.78
CA LEU A 66 25.72 6.56 -4.61
C LEU A 66 27.00 6.51 -3.75
N GLY A 67 27.86 5.50 -3.92
CA GLY A 67 29.13 5.39 -3.21
C GLY A 67 29.03 4.96 -1.75
N PHE A 68 27.91 4.36 -1.31
CA PHE A 68 27.72 3.91 0.07
C PHE A 68 28.18 2.46 0.29
N SER A 69 28.51 2.15 1.54
CA SER A 69 28.87 0.80 1.97
C SER A 69 27.68 0.07 2.61
N LYS A 70 27.70 -1.27 2.58
CA LYS A 70 26.68 -2.08 3.22
C LYS A 70 26.45 -1.66 4.69
N GLY A 71 25.20 -1.41 5.04
CA GLY A 71 24.79 -1.03 6.40
C GLY A 71 24.91 0.46 6.70
N ASP A 72 25.03 1.32 5.66
CA ASP A 72 25.05 2.77 5.83
C ASP A 72 23.72 3.29 6.43
N PRO A 73 23.73 3.95 7.61
CA PRO A 73 22.52 4.47 8.26
C PRO A 73 21.93 5.71 7.56
N ASN A 74 22.62 6.27 6.58
CA ASN A 74 22.16 7.40 5.79
C ASN A 74 21.34 6.99 4.57
N VAL A 75 21.33 5.70 4.25
CA VAL A 75 20.63 5.18 3.07
C VAL A 75 19.27 4.62 3.43
N LEU A 76 18.25 5.09 2.71
CA LEU A 76 16.90 4.55 2.69
C LEU A 76 16.69 3.74 1.40
N ALA A 77 16.27 2.49 1.54
CA ALA A 77 15.78 1.70 0.42
C ALA A 77 14.25 1.73 0.36
N LEU A 78 13.70 2.01 -0.82
CA LEU A 78 12.27 1.91 -1.11
C LEU A 78 12.03 0.92 -2.25
N THR A 79 11.01 0.08 -2.13
CA THR A 79 10.66 -0.87 -3.19
C THR A 79 9.24 -1.38 -3.02
N ASP A 80 8.59 -1.77 -4.10
CA ASP A 80 7.35 -2.55 -4.05
C ASP A 80 7.58 -4.07 -4.05
N ALA A 81 8.83 -4.53 -3.97
CA ALA A 81 9.17 -5.92 -3.76
C ALA A 81 8.50 -6.46 -2.48
N GLY A 82 8.05 -7.72 -2.56
CA GLY A 82 7.23 -8.37 -1.52
C GLY A 82 5.71 -8.17 -1.71
N TYR A 83 5.28 -7.16 -2.47
CA TYR A 83 3.90 -7.07 -2.96
C TYR A 83 3.75 -7.75 -4.32
N ILE A 84 2.51 -7.81 -4.81
CA ILE A 84 2.22 -8.38 -6.12
C ILE A 84 2.77 -7.42 -7.17
N ALA A 85 3.94 -7.71 -7.73
CA ALA A 85 4.47 -6.98 -8.87
C ALA A 85 3.98 -7.63 -10.17
N ASN A 86 3.90 -6.85 -11.24
CA ASN A 86 3.48 -7.32 -12.57
C ASN A 86 4.58 -8.13 -13.28
N ILE A 87 5.05 -9.21 -12.66
CA ILE A 87 6.08 -10.12 -13.18
C ILE A 87 5.49 -11.49 -13.57
N GLY A 88 4.16 -11.56 -13.76
CA GLY A 88 3.47 -12.79 -14.16
C GLY A 88 3.02 -13.61 -12.95
N LYS A 89 3.26 -14.92 -12.96
CA LYS A 89 2.91 -15.83 -11.85
C LYS A 89 3.96 -15.86 -10.73
N TYR A 90 5.06 -15.13 -10.91
CA TYR A 90 6.23 -15.16 -10.03
C TYR A 90 6.08 -14.15 -8.90
N SER A 91 6.70 -14.46 -7.75
CA SER A 91 6.74 -13.56 -6.59
C SER A 91 7.97 -12.65 -6.66
N SER A 92 7.84 -11.41 -6.19
CA SER A 92 8.95 -10.46 -6.05
C SER A 92 9.66 -10.58 -4.69
N ALA A 93 9.17 -11.43 -3.78
CA ALA A 93 9.63 -11.50 -2.39
C ALA A 93 11.13 -11.77 -2.25
N GLY A 94 11.71 -12.62 -3.11
CA GLY A 94 13.15 -12.90 -3.10
C GLY A 94 14.02 -11.65 -3.29
N ALA A 95 13.53 -10.66 -4.05
CA ALA A 95 14.29 -9.43 -4.26
C ALA A 95 14.50 -8.63 -2.97
N LEU A 96 13.64 -8.83 -1.96
CA LEU A 96 13.88 -8.26 -0.63
C LEU A 96 15.09 -8.87 0.04
N ASN A 97 15.31 -10.18 -0.08
CA ASN A 97 16.50 -10.84 0.48
C ASN A 97 17.76 -10.24 -0.15
N GLY A 98 17.76 -10.11 -1.49
CA GLY A 98 18.85 -9.48 -2.22
C GLY A 98 19.14 -8.06 -1.75
N VAL A 99 18.12 -7.20 -1.70
CA VAL A 99 18.27 -5.81 -1.24
C VAL A 99 18.79 -5.74 0.20
N MET A 100 18.18 -6.50 1.11
CA MET A 100 18.54 -6.49 2.53
C MET A 100 19.97 -6.98 2.76
N MET A 101 20.35 -8.11 2.14
CA MET A 101 21.64 -8.73 2.40
C MET A 101 22.79 -8.04 1.68
N THR A 102 22.53 -7.33 0.57
CA THR A 102 23.56 -6.57 -0.15
C THR A 102 23.73 -5.17 0.42
N ALA A 103 22.65 -4.38 0.54
CA ALA A 103 22.72 -3.00 1.03
C ALA A 103 22.78 -2.90 2.56
N GLY A 104 22.40 -3.96 3.29
CA GLY A 104 22.37 -3.93 4.76
C GLY A 104 21.20 -3.12 5.34
N VAL A 105 20.12 -2.97 4.57
CA VAL A 105 18.90 -2.25 4.97
C VAL A 105 17.86 -3.20 5.56
N SER A 106 17.04 -2.73 6.49
CA SER A 106 15.95 -3.55 7.03
C SER A 106 14.82 -2.71 7.62
N ARG A 107 13.65 -3.34 7.82
CA ARG A 107 12.53 -2.69 8.52
C ARG A 107 12.86 -2.41 9.98
N GLY A 108 13.71 -3.24 10.60
CA GLY A 108 14.13 -3.09 12.01
C GLY A 108 15.05 -1.88 12.21
N GLU A 109 15.93 -1.61 11.24
CA GLU A 109 16.77 -0.41 11.21
C GLU A 109 16.01 0.85 10.74
N GLY A 110 14.74 0.70 10.34
CA GLY A 110 13.89 1.80 9.89
C GLY A 110 14.29 2.38 8.53
N ASN A 111 15.14 1.71 7.75
CA ASN A 111 15.68 2.21 6.49
C ASN A 111 15.36 1.32 5.26
N LEU A 112 14.37 0.42 5.40
CA LEU A 112 13.72 -0.27 4.28
C LEU A 112 12.21 -0.04 4.33
N VAL A 113 11.68 0.47 3.22
CA VAL A 113 10.26 0.77 3.03
C VAL A 113 9.70 -0.10 1.91
N ASN A 114 8.84 -1.05 2.30
CA ASN A 114 8.06 -1.84 1.37
C ASN A 114 6.80 -1.06 0.98
N VAL A 115 6.86 -0.33 -0.13
CA VAL A 115 5.78 0.54 -0.60
C VAL A 115 4.65 -0.30 -1.18
N HIS A 116 3.46 -0.21 -0.60
CA HIS A 116 2.29 -0.93 -1.07
C HIS A 116 1.91 -0.51 -2.48
N ARG A 117 1.59 -1.49 -3.34
CA ARG A 117 1.26 -1.21 -4.72
C ARG A 117 0.28 -2.20 -5.33
N GLY A 118 -0.45 -1.72 -6.34
CA GLY A 118 -1.37 -2.53 -7.15
C GLY A 118 -0.64 -3.59 -7.98
N CYS A 119 -1.31 -4.72 -8.21
CA CYS A 119 -0.75 -5.91 -8.87
C CYS A 119 -0.35 -5.72 -10.34
N ASP A 120 -0.76 -4.61 -10.96
CA ASP A 120 -0.51 -4.25 -12.35
C ASP A 120 0.78 -3.43 -12.54
N LYS A 121 1.43 -3.02 -11.44
CA LYS A 121 2.59 -2.12 -11.49
C LYS A 121 3.92 -2.86 -11.67
N PRO A 122 4.90 -2.26 -12.36
CA PRO A 122 6.22 -2.86 -12.54
C PRO A 122 6.95 -2.95 -11.20
N LEU A 123 7.84 -3.94 -11.06
CA LEU A 123 8.74 -4.05 -9.92
C LEU A 123 9.82 -2.96 -10.01
N TRP A 124 10.07 -2.25 -8.91
CA TRP A 124 11.09 -1.20 -8.87
C TRP A 124 11.82 -1.13 -7.53
N PHE A 125 12.97 -0.47 -7.55
CA PHE A 125 13.82 -0.19 -6.39
C PHE A 125 14.25 1.26 -6.42
N ALA A 126 14.36 1.90 -5.27
CA ALA A 126 14.99 3.19 -5.11
C ALA A 126 15.87 3.19 -3.87
N PHE A 127 16.98 3.91 -3.94
CA PHE A 127 17.90 4.11 -2.82
C PHE A 127 18.18 5.60 -2.72
N PHE A 128 17.95 6.17 -1.55
CA PHE A 128 18.13 7.58 -1.26
C PHE A 128 19.19 7.73 -0.17
N ASP A 129 20.19 8.56 -0.41
CA ASP A 129 21.19 8.95 0.58
C ASP A 129 20.86 10.35 1.12
N LYS A 130 20.56 10.43 2.42
CA LYS A 130 20.18 11.70 3.05
C LYS A 130 21.35 12.66 3.27
N GLU A 131 22.60 12.22 3.17
CA GLU A 131 23.76 13.14 3.28
C GLU A 131 23.98 13.94 2.00
N THR A 132 23.84 13.28 0.85
CA THR A 132 24.04 13.91 -0.46
C THR A 132 22.75 14.45 -1.07
N GLY A 133 21.60 13.93 -0.65
CA GLY A 133 20.31 14.19 -1.29
C GLY A 133 20.08 13.35 -2.55
N ASP A 134 21.06 12.56 -2.98
CA ASP A 134 20.95 11.78 -4.22
C ASP A 134 20.04 10.56 -4.04
N CYS A 135 19.22 10.30 -5.05
CA CYS A 135 18.38 9.11 -5.14
C CYS A 135 18.55 8.43 -6.48
N ILE A 136 18.84 7.13 -6.46
CA ILE A 136 18.82 6.27 -7.65
C ILE A 136 17.53 5.45 -7.69
N TYR A 137 16.93 5.35 -8.87
CA TYR A 137 15.75 4.55 -9.15
C TYR A 137 16.07 3.51 -10.23
N LEU A 138 15.58 2.28 -10.03
CA LEU A 138 15.72 1.16 -10.94
C LEU A 138 14.36 0.49 -11.17
N GLU A 139 13.89 0.46 -12.41
CA GLU A 139 12.66 -0.26 -12.80
C GLU A 139 12.99 -1.52 -13.57
N VAL A 140 12.43 -2.65 -13.14
CA VAL A 140 12.73 -3.95 -13.75
C VAL A 140 12.11 -4.08 -15.13
N ASN A 141 12.93 -4.49 -16.10
CA ASN A 141 12.45 -4.90 -17.42
C ASN A 141 11.80 -6.29 -17.32
N LYS A 142 10.47 -6.30 -17.18
CA LYS A 142 9.65 -7.52 -17.12
C LYS A 142 9.95 -8.50 -18.26
N GLY A 143 10.12 -8.00 -19.49
CA GLY A 143 10.32 -8.83 -20.68
C GLY A 143 11.60 -9.66 -20.58
N ASN A 144 12.70 -8.99 -20.20
CA ASN A 144 13.99 -9.63 -20.04
C ASN A 144 14.02 -10.58 -18.85
N LEU A 145 13.45 -10.15 -17.71
CA LEU A 145 13.40 -10.97 -16.49
C LEU A 145 12.54 -12.25 -16.67
N LYS A 146 11.41 -12.17 -17.38
CA LYS A 146 10.48 -13.30 -17.53
C LYS A 146 11.16 -14.55 -18.07
N SER A 147 12.06 -14.39 -19.04
CA SER A 147 12.78 -15.52 -19.66
C SER A 147 13.64 -16.29 -18.64
N TRP A 148 14.23 -15.59 -17.66
CA TRP A 148 15.03 -16.20 -16.60
C TRP A 148 14.15 -16.90 -15.57
N LEU A 149 13.04 -16.27 -15.18
CA LEU A 149 12.07 -16.86 -14.25
C LEU A 149 11.40 -18.11 -14.84
N ASP A 150 11.13 -18.13 -16.14
CA ASP A 150 10.60 -19.32 -16.82
C ASP A 150 11.62 -20.47 -16.83
N LYS A 151 12.91 -20.19 -17.04
CA LYS A 151 13.99 -21.19 -16.96
C LYS A 151 14.15 -21.74 -15.55
N GLU A 152 14.06 -20.88 -14.54
CA GLU A 152 14.13 -21.25 -13.13
C GLU A 152 12.97 -22.16 -12.75
N ALA A 153 11.74 -21.79 -13.13
CA ALA A 153 10.56 -22.62 -12.90
C ALA A 153 10.62 -23.98 -13.61
N ALA A 154 11.40 -24.10 -14.68
CA ALA A 154 11.67 -25.36 -15.39
C ALA A 154 12.87 -26.15 -14.80
N GLY A 155 13.58 -25.62 -13.80
CA GLY A 155 14.78 -26.24 -13.22
C GLY A 155 16.00 -26.21 -14.14
N THR A 156 16.07 -25.25 -15.06
CA THR A 156 17.10 -25.16 -16.12
C THR A 156 17.90 -23.86 -16.09
N VAL A 157 17.71 -23.04 -15.04
CA VAL A 157 18.40 -21.76 -14.92
C VAL A 157 19.87 -21.97 -14.57
N ASP A 158 20.73 -21.16 -15.18
CA ASP A 158 22.12 -21.00 -14.80
C ASP A 158 22.25 -19.62 -14.14
N LEU A 159 22.41 -19.62 -12.80
CA LEU A 159 22.53 -18.40 -12.02
C LEU A 159 23.84 -17.66 -12.29
N SER A 160 24.94 -18.38 -12.58
CA SER A 160 26.22 -17.77 -12.97
C SER A 160 26.12 -17.06 -14.31
N ALA A 161 25.29 -17.58 -15.24
CA ALA A 161 24.95 -16.87 -16.48
C ALA A 161 24.04 -15.66 -16.21
N PHE A 162 23.08 -15.75 -15.28
CA PHE A 162 22.26 -14.61 -14.89
C PHE A 162 23.10 -13.48 -14.28
N MET A 163 24.12 -13.81 -13.48
CA MET A 163 25.02 -12.82 -12.89
C MET A 163 25.77 -11.98 -13.93
N LYS A 164 25.99 -12.51 -15.13
CA LYS A 164 26.62 -11.78 -16.25
C LYS A 164 25.66 -10.82 -16.97
N VAL A 165 24.36 -10.86 -16.66
CA VAL A 165 23.39 -9.89 -17.20
C VAL A 165 23.67 -8.51 -16.58
N SER A 166 23.88 -7.51 -17.44
CA SER A 166 24.14 -6.13 -17.01
C SER A 166 22.89 -5.48 -16.40
N ALA A 167 23.10 -4.46 -15.57
CA ALA A 167 22.02 -3.66 -15.02
C ALA A 167 21.14 -3.05 -16.13
N ASP A 168 21.73 -2.51 -17.20
CA ASP A 168 20.99 -1.91 -18.33
C ASP A 168 20.09 -2.91 -19.07
N ALA A 169 20.44 -4.20 -19.07
CA ALA A 169 19.60 -5.24 -19.65
C ALA A 169 18.49 -5.66 -18.67
N LEU A 170 18.76 -5.65 -17.37
CA LEU A 170 17.80 -6.08 -16.35
C LEU A 170 16.76 -5.00 -16.02
N PHE A 171 17.16 -3.73 -16.05
CA PHE A 171 16.32 -2.59 -15.68
C PHE A 171 15.96 -1.78 -16.92
N SER A 172 14.66 -1.56 -17.16
CA SER A 172 14.16 -0.73 -18.26
C SER A 172 14.37 0.76 -18.01
N LYS A 173 14.64 1.15 -16.76
CA LYS A 173 14.96 2.52 -16.37
C LYS A 173 15.94 2.49 -15.22
N ILE A 174 17.02 3.26 -15.36
CA ILE A 174 17.95 3.62 -14.30
C ILE A 174 18.07 5.14 -14.34
N SER A 175 17.85 5.81 -13.22
CA SER A 175 17.95 7.27 -13.13
C SER A 175 18.47 7.67 -11.77
N LYS A 176 19.25 8.75 -11.73
CA LYS A 176 19.80 9.33 -10.52
C LYS A 176 19.45 10.80 -10.50
N GLU A 177 18.73 11.24 -9.47
CA GLU A 177 18.31 12.62 -9.29
C GLU A 177 18.60 13.04 -7.86
N ASN A 178 18.97 14.31 -7.67
CA ASN A 178 19.01 14.89 -6.33
C ASN A 178 17.59 15.25 -5.89
N ILE A 179 17.20 14.79 -4.70
CA ILE A 179 15.90 15.01 -4.08
C ILE A 179 16.05 15.59 -2.66
N ASP A 180 17.08 16.39 -2.42
CA ASP A 180 17.30 17.06 -1.13
C ASP A 180 16.01 17.75 -0.65
N PRO A 181 15.44 17.31 0.48
CA PRO A 181 14.21 17.87 1.01
C PRO A 181 14.32 19.37 1.27
N ASP A 182 15.47 19.86 1.73
CA ASP A 182 15.63 21.27 2.09
C ASP A 182 15.64 22.17 0.85
N GLU A 183 16.10 21.66 -0.30
CA GLU A 183 15.96 22.34 -1.58
C GLU A 183 14.53 22.22 -2.13
N LEU A 184 13.97 21.00 -2.16
CA LEU A 184 12.68 20.73 -2.82
C LEU A 184 11.47 21.36 -2.11
N ILE A 185 11.57 21.68 -0.82
CA ILE A 185 10.50 22.41 -0.12
C ILE A 185 10.51 23.91 -0.45
N THR A 186 11.55 24.44 -1.10
CA THR A 186 11.56 25.82 -1.60
C THR A 186 10.80 25.94 -2.92
N GLU A 187 10.26 27.12 -3.22
CA GLU A 187 9.53 27.33 -4.46
C GLU A 187 10.45 27.25 -5.68
N GLU A 188 11.68 27.75 -5.54
CA GLU A 188 12.73 27.73 -6.55
C GLU A 188 13.18 26.31 -6.86
N GLY A 189 13.53 25.52 -5.83
CA GLY A 189 13.92 24.12 -5.97
C GLY A 189 12.80 23.28 -6.58
N ALA A 190 11.55 23.48 -6.15
CA ALA A 190 10.42 22.79 -6.73
C ALA A 190 10.18 23.13 -8.21
N LYS A 191 10.30 24.40 -8.60
CA LYS A 191 10.22 24.80 -10.01
C LYS A 191 11.31 24.14 -10.84
N ALA A 192 12.55 24.16 -10.35
CA ALA A 192 13.69 23.57 -11.03
C ALA A 192 13.50 22.05 -11.21
N TRP A 193 13.03 21.35 -10.18
CA TRP A 193 12.87 19.90 -10.20
C TRP A 193 11.62 19.40 -10.92
N ASN A 194 10.61 20.25 -11.14
CA ASN A 194 9.30 19.81 -11.68
C ASN A 194 9.37 19.09 -13.04
N HIS A 195 10.41 19.31 -13.84
CA HIS A 195 10.62 18.58 -15.08
C HIS A 195 10.73 17.06 -14.85
N ASN A 196 11.23 16.62 -13.69
CA ASN A 196 11.33 15.22 -13.31
C ASN A 196 9.95 14.54 -13.14
N PHE A 197 8.98 15.25 -12.55
CA PHE A 197 7.58 14.81 -12.50
C PHE A 197 6.97 14.66 -13.90
N VAL A 198 7.26 15.61 -14.80
CA VAL A 198 6.73 15.59 -16.18
C VAL A 198 7.33 14.44 -16.98
N ASN A 199 8.65 14.25 -16.87
CA ASN A 199 9.40 13.24 -17.61
C ASN A 199 9.33 11.84 -16.99
N LYS A 200 8.75 11.73 -15.78
CA LYS A 200 8.65 10.50 -15.00
C LYS A 200 10.02 9.85 -14.80
N THR A 201 10.99 10.61 -14.30
CA THR A 201 12.35 10.10 -14.11
C THR A 201 12.41 8.94 -13.14
N PHE A 202 11.45 8.81 -12.21
CA PHE A 202 11.29 7.64 -11.34
C PHE A 202 10.11 6.74 -11.75
N GLY A 203 9.79 6.68 -13.05
CA GLY A 203 8.78 5.74 -13.56
C GLY A 203 7.35 6.04 -13.11
N GLY A 204 7.06 7.27 -12.66
CA GLY A 204 5.76 7.62 -12.08
C GLY A 204 5.68 7.41 -10.56
N ASN A 205 6.81 7.13 -9.91
CA ASN A 205 6.93 6.99 -8.45
C ASN A 205 7.47 8.25 -7.77
N GLU A 206 7.57 9.38 -8.49
CA GLU A 206 8.23 10.58 -8.02
C GLU A 206 7.63 11.07 -6.70
N PHE A 207 6.29 11.11 -6.62
CA PHE A 207 5.61 11.56 -5.41
C PHE A 207 5.86 10.63 -4.21
N SER A 208 5.80 9.31 -4.42
CA SER A 208 6.05 8.31 -3.38
C SER A 208 7.47 8.39 -2.85
N ILE A 209 8.46 8.41 -3.74
CA ILE A 209 9.88 8.42 -3.37
C ILE A 209 10.23 9.74 -2.69
N VAL A 210 9.90 10.88 -3.30
CA VAL A 210 10.26 12.20 -2.77
C VAL A 210 9.64 12.43 -1.39
N THR A 211 8.35 12.14 -1.21
CA THR A 211 7.67 12.42 0.08
C THR A 211 8.12 11.49 1.19
N ILE A 212 8.30 10.20 0.93
CA ILE A 212 8.77 9.26 1.96
C ILE A 212 10.21 9.56 2.34
N SER A 213 11.10 9.74 1.36
CA SER A 213 12.51 10.08 1.61
C SER A 213 12.67 11.37 2.39
N ALA A 214 11.88 12.39 2.07
CA ALA A 214 11.95 13.69 2.73
C ALA A 214 11.56 13.65 4.20
N VAL A 215 10.46 12.98 4.54
CA VAL A 215 10.05 12.88 5.94
C VAL A 215 10.95 11.91 6.70
N TRP A 216 11.43 10.84 6.03
CA TRP A 216 12.38 9.91 6.62
C TRP A 216 13.68 10.58 7.03
N SER A 217 14.25 11.45 6.18
CA SER A 217 15.50 12.15 6.50
C SER A 217 15.38 13.09 7.71
N LYS A 218 14.16 13.54 8.03
CA LYS A 218 13.84 14.37 9.21
C LYS A 218 13.54 13.55 10.49
N GLY A 219 13.64 12.23 10.45
CA GLY A 219 13.46 11.38 11.64
C GLY A 219 12.03 10.89 11.85
N ILE A 220 11.42 10.32 10.82
CA ILE A 220 10.06 9.76 10.89
C ILE A 220 9.93 8.66 11.96
N SER A 221 8.79 8.64 12.68
CA SER A 221 8.48 7.54 13.59
C SER A 221 8.15 6.25 12.82
N ASN A 222 8.43 5.09 13.42
CA ASN A 222 8.14 3.81 12.78
C ASN A 222 6.64 3.65 12.46
N GLU A 223 5.75 4.07 13.37
CA GLU A 223 4.30 4.00 13.15
C GLU A 223 3.88 4.82 11.91
N PHE A 224 4.42 6.03 11.76
CA PHE A 224 4.12 6.87 10.59
C PHE A 224 4.74 6.31 9.30
N LEU A 225 5.96 5.77 9.36
CA LEU A 225 6.60 5.09 8.22
C LEU A 225 5.78 3.88 7.77
N ARG A 226 5.21 3.10 8.70
CA ARG A 226 4.31 2.00 8.34
C ARG A 226 3.01 2.49 7.72
N SER A 227 2.48 3.63 8.16
CA SER A 227 1.31 4.24 7.51
C SER A 227 1.64 4.66 6.08
N ALA A 228 2.85 5.19 5.84
CA ALA A 228 3.33 5.53 4.50
C ALA A 228 3.55 4.29 3.62
N GLU A 229 4.04 3.18 4.17
CA GLU A 229 4.12 1.89 3.45
C GLU A 229 2.75 1.48 2.91
N PHE A 230 1.72 1.52 3.76
CA PHE A 230 0.36 1.13 3.36
C PHE A 230 -0.28 2.15 2.40
N HIS A 231 -0.14 3.45 2.69
CA HIS A 231 -0.72 4.52 1.88
C HIS A 231 0.03 4.78 0.56
N ASN A 232 1.26 4.26 0.43
CA ASN A 232 2.20 4.35 -0.69
C ASN A 232 2.92 5.69 -0.93
N HIS A 233 2.66 6.71 -0.13
CA HIS A 233 3.34 8.00 -0.13
C HIS A 233 3.04 8.73 1.19
N ILE A 234 3.70 9.86 1.42
CA ILE A 234 3.29 10.78 2.49
C ILE A 234 2.60 11.97 1.82
N CYS A 235 1.47 12.38 2.40
CA CYS A 235 0.77 13.59 2.03
C CYS A 235 0.15 14.22 3.27
N PRO A 236 -0.27 15.51 3.21
CA PRO A 236 -0.79 16.19 4.39
C PRO A 236 -2.05 15.54 4.97
N GLY A 237 -2.79 14.82 4.12
CA GLY A 237 -3.90 14.00 4.57
C GLY A 237 -3.44 12.82 5.43
N LEU A 238 -2.40 12.09 5.05
CA LEU A 238 -1.84 11.01 5.87
C LEU A 238 -1.20 11.57 7.16
N THR A 239 -0.44 12.67 7.05
CA THR A 239 0.15 13.39 8.18
C THR A 239 -0.92 13.80 9.20
N SER A 240 -2.06 14.32 8.74
CA SER A 240 -3.20 14.62 9.62
C SER A 240 -3.75 13.39 10.35
N GLY A 241 -3.76 12.23 9.71
CA GLY A 241 -4.17 10.97 10.34
C GLY A 241 -3.20 10.52 11.42
N TYR A 242 -1.90 10.59 11.15
CA TYR A 242 -0.87 10.32 12.15
C TYR A 242 -1.04 11.25 13.37
N PHE A 243 -1.16 12.56 13.15
CA PHE A 243 -1.37 13.55 14.22
C PHE A 243 -2.62 13.23 15.05
N MET A 244 -3.75 12.92 14.40
CA MET A 244 -4.99 12.57 15.10
C MET A 244 -4.86 11.27 15.91
N THR A 245 -4.12 10.27 15.42
CA THR A 245 -3.89 9.05 16.21
C THR A 245 -3.08 9.32 17.48
N GLN A 246 -2.06 10.19 17.40
CA GLN A 246 -1.28 10.61 18.57
C GLN A 246 -2.13 11.40 19.55
N TYR A 247 -2.88 12.40 19.06
CA TYR A 247 -3.79 13.20 19.87
C TYR A 247 -4.82 12.35 20.61
N LEU A 248 -5.45 11.38 19.93
CA LEU A 248 -6.45 10.48 20.54
C LEU A 248 -5.83 9.55 21.57
N ARG A 249 -4.62 9.04 21.35
CA ARG A 249 -3.92 8.19 22.33
C ARG A 249 -3.60 8.95 23.61
N GLU A 250 -3.16 10.20 23.48
CA GLU A 250 -2.78 11.04 24.61
C GLU A 250 -4.00 11.54 25.39
N ASN A 251 -5.01 12.08 24.69
CA ASN A 251 -6.14 12.75 25.31
C ASN A 251 -7.33 11.82 25.64
N TYR A 252 -7.43 10.67 24.95
CA TYR A 252 -8.51 9.71 25.11
C TYR A 252 -7.99 8.25 25.17
N PRO A 253 -7.03 7.93 26.05
CA PRO A 253 -6.40 6.62 26.09
C PRO A 253 -7.43 5.50 26.27
N LEU A 254 -7.25 4.38 25.57
CA LEU A 254 -8.09 3.19 25.74
C LEU A 254 -7.81 2.54 27.10
N GLU A 255 -8.87 2.18 27.82
CA GLU A 255 -8.82 1.31 28.99
C GLU A 255 -8.87 -0.16 28.54
N LYS A 256 -8.63 -1.05 29.50
CA LYS A 256 -8.56 -2.49 29.24
C LYS A 256 -9.87 -3.02 28.65
N GLY A 257 -9.80 -3.43 27.39
CA GLY A 257 -10.93 -4.03 26.68
C GLY A 257 -11.73 -3.07 25.82
N GLU A 258 -11.34 -1.80 25.80
CA GLU A 258 -11.86 -0.85 24.82
C GLU A 258 -11.11 -0.97 23.50
N GLN A 259 -11.76 -0.52 22.43
CA GLN A 259 -11.15 -0.43 21.10
C GLN A 259 -11.61 0.86 20.41
N TRP A 260 -10.83 1.27 19.41
CA TRP A 260 -11.23 2.33 18.50
C TRP A 260 -12.14 1.78 17.39
N VAL A 261 -13.16 2.56 17.03
CA VAL A 261 -13.93 2.43 15.80
C VAL A 261 -13.92 3.79 15.10
N VAL A 262 -13.53 3.83 13.84
CA VAL A 262 -13.42 5.06 13.06
C VAL A 262 -14.60 5.20 12.12
N TRP A 263 -15.40 6.23 12.30
CA TRP A 263 -16.34 6.68 11.28
C TRP A 263 -15.67 7.77 10.46
N SER A 264 -15.16 7.34 9.30
CA SER A 264 -14.51 8.16 8.31
C SER A 264 -15.56 9.02 7.60
N VAL A 265 -15.81 10.18 8.21
CA VAL A 265 -16.86 11.15 7.84
C VAL A 265 -16.29 12.57 7.97
N PRO A 266 -15.71 13.12 6.89
CA PRO A 266 -15.52 12.53 5.56
C PRO A 266 -14.27 11.63 5.45
N PRO A 267 -14.19 10.80 4.38
CA PRO A 267 -12.99 10.05 4.05
C PRO A 267 -11.92 10.87 3.32
N TRP A 268 -10.66 10.66 3.74
CA TRP A 268 -9.46 11.01 2.97
C TRP A 268 -8.24 10.21 3.48
N CYS A 269 -7.04 10.50 2.99
CA CYS A 269 -5.79 9.80 3.31
C CYS A 269 -5.51 9.55 4.81
N LYS A 270 -6.07 10.35 5.73
CA LYS A 270 -5.90 10.15 7.17
C LYS A 270 -6.35 8.78 7.63
N ASP A 271 -7.38 8.22 6.97
CA ASP A 271 -8.05 7.02 7.43
C ASP A 271 -7.12 5.81 7.34
N ASP A 272 -6.16 5.83 6.42
CA ASP A 272 -5.13 4.79 6.30
C ASP A 272 -4.17 4.77 7.49
N ALA A 273 -3.89 5.91 8.12
CA ALA A 273 -3.13 5.94 9.38
C ALA A 273 -3.89 5.21 10.50
N PHE A 274 -5.22 5.37 10.59
CA PHE A 274 -6.02 4.66 11.58
C PHE A 274 -6.10 3.15 11.33
N GLN A 275 -6.16 2.73 10.06
CA GLN A 275 -6.07 1.31 9.71
C GLN A 275 -4.74 0.72 10.18
N GLN A 276 -3.65 1.44 9.97
CA GLN A 276 -2.32 0.97 10.32
C GLN A 276 -2.01 1.01 11.82
N ILE A 277 -2.36 2.11 12.51
CA ILE A 277 -1.95 2.38 13.89
C ILE A 277 -2.94 1.79 14.89
N PHE A 278 -4.25 1.90 14.63
CA PHE A 278 -5.30 1.41 15.54
C PHE A 278 -5.88 0.06 15.11
N ASP A 279 -5.35 -0.57 14.05
CA ASP A 279 -5.89 -1.81 13.48
C ASP A 279 -7.39 -1.69 13.08
N SER A 280 -7.84 -0.46 12.84
CA SER A 280 -9.24 -0.10 12.63
C SER A 280 -9.63 -0.28 11.16
N THR A 281 -9.61 -1.53 10.68
CA THR A 281 -9.92 -1.84 9.28
C THR A 281 -11.42 -2.08 9.04
N VAL A 282 -11.87 -1.85 7.80
CA VAL A 282 -13.25 -2.13 7.38
C VAL A 282 -13.60 -3.62 7.59
N GLY A 283 -12.68 -4.52 7.24
CA GLY A 283 -12.88 -5.98 7.39
C GLY A 283 -13.05 -6.42 8.85
N LYS A 284 -12.35 -5.76 9.78
CA LYS A 284 -12.50 -5.97 11.23
C LYS A 284 -13.71 -5.23 11.83
N ARG A 285 -14.45 -4.48 11.00
CA ARG A 285 -15.56 -3.60 11.40
C ARG A 285 -15.09 -2.43 12.29
N GLY A 286 -13.78 -2.22 12.40
CA GLY A 286 -13.19 -1.10 13.14
C GLY A 286 -13.28 0.21 12.37
N MET A 287 -13.76 0.20 11.12
CA MET A 287 -14.00 1.40 10.34
C MET A 287 -15.28 1.31 9.52
N ALA A 288 -15.96 2.45 9.39
CA ALA A 288 -17.05 2.67 8.45
C ALA A 288 -16.88 4.02 7.76
N VAL A 289 -17.30 4.12 6.50
CA VAL A 289 -17.05 5.29 5.64
C VAL A 289 -18.37 5.89 5.19
N MET A 290 -18.49 7.22 5.30
CA MET A 290 -19.56 7.97 4.63
C MET A 290 -18.97 9.23 3.98
N TYR A 291 -19.15 9.33 2.66
CA TYR A 291 -18.78 10.53 1.90
C TYR A 291 -19.68 11.71 2.28
N VAL A 292 -19.08 12.89 2.44
CA VAL A 292 -19.77 14.15 2.69
C VAL A 292 -19.62 15.03 1.43
N PRO A 293 -20.60 15.05 0.52
CA PRO A 293 -20.51 15.89 -0.68
C PRO A 293 -20.63 17.37 -0.33
N GLY A 294 -20.22 18.25 -1.25
CA GLY A 294 -20.24 19.72 -1.06
C GLY A 294 -21.60 20.26 -0.59
N SER A 295 -22.70 19.75 -1.15
CA SER A 295 -24.06 20.15 -0.76
C SER A 295 -24.46 19.79 0.68
N VAL A 296 -23.72 18.86 1.31
CA VAL A 296 -23.87 18.49 2.72
C VAL A 296 -22.92 19.32 3.56
N SER A 297 -21.65 19.45 3.16
CA SER A 297 -20.66 20.24 3.92
C SER A 297 -21.03 21.73 3.99
N GLU A 298 -21.66 22.29 2.96
CA GLU A 298 -22.16 23.68 2.94
C GLU A 298 -23.26 23.94 3.98
N LYS A 299 -23.99 22.91 4.41
CA LYS A 299 -25.06 22.99 5.41
C LYS A 299 -24.57 22.81 6.84
N LEU A 300 -23.30 22.46 7.03
CA LEU A 300 -22.70 22.35 8.36
C LEU A 300 -22.61 23.74 8.99
N ALA A 301 -22.90 23.81 10.29
CA ALA A 301 -22.67 25.01 11.05
C ALA A 301 -21.16 25.37 11.02
N PRO A 302 -20.79 26.67 11.09
CA PRO A 302 -19.41 27.12 10.92
C PRO A 302 -18.38 26.36 11.75
N GLU A 303 -18.70 26.02 12.99
CA GLU A 303 -17.85 25.28 13.93
C GLU A 303 -17.54 23.85 13.48
N TYR A 304 -18.35 23.23 12.62
CA TYR A 304 -18.14 21.88 12.11
C TYR A 304 -17.56 21.83 10.69
N LYS A 305 -17.27 22.98 10.07
CA LYS A 305 -16.76 23.02 8.69
C LYS A 305 -15.44 22.30 8.49
N ASN A 306 -14.61 22.24 9.54
CA ASN A 306 -13.30 21.59 9.52
C ASN A 306 -13.35 20.14 10.01
N ILE A 307 -14.54 19.52 10.14
CA ILE A 307 -14.68 18.13 10.58
C ILE A 307 -13.77 17.18 9.80
N ALA A 308 -13.01 16.39 10.54
CA ALA A 308 -12.13 15.37 10.00
C ALA A 308 -12.65 13.96 10.24
N GLY A 309 -13.37 13.71 11.32
CA GLY A 309 -13.94 12.40 11.53
C GLY A 309 -14.63 12.26 12.86
N ILE A 310 -15.25 11.11 13.04
CA ILE A 310 -15.89 10.72 14.29
C ILE A 310 -15.18 9.45 14.76
N TYR A 311 -14.55 9.54 15.93
CA TYR A 311 -13.74 8.48 16.52
C TYR A 311 -14.49 7.95 17.73
N ILE A 312 -14.85 6.68 17.67
CA ILE A 312 -15.64 6.03 18.71
C ILE A 312 -14.72 5.18 19.55
N LYS A 313 -14.72 5.47 20.85
CA LYS A 313 -14.14 4.61 21.87
C LYS A 313 -15.27 3.72 22.39
N ILE A 314 -15.15 2.39 22.25
CA ILE A 314 -16.20 1.44 22.64
C ILE A 314 -15.65 0.31 23.53
N GLY A 315 -16.32 0.08 24.66
CA GLY A 315 -16.02 -1.00 25.60
C GLY A 315 -16.63 -2.35 25.22
N LYS A 316 -16.19 -3.41 25.90
CA LYS A 316 -16.65 -4.79 25.64
C LYS A 316 -18.15 -4.98 25.80
N THR A 317 -18.74 -4.26 26.75
CA THR A 317 -20.18 -4.29 27.06
C THR A 317 -21.01 -3.38 26.18
N GLY A 318 -20.36 -2.56 25.33
CA GLY A 318 -20.99 -1.74 24.29
C GLY A 318 -21.13 -0.26 24.63
N GLU A 319 -20.71 0.18 25.82
CA GLU A 319 -20.64 1.60 26.16
C GLU A 319 -19.71 2.31 25.18
N ALA A 320 -20.21 3.35 24.54
CA ALA A 320 -19.51 4.04 23.47
C ALA A 320 -19.48 5.55 23.71
N LYS A 321 -18.34 6.16 23.42
CA LYS A 321 -18.14 7.61 23.43
C LYS A 321 -17.66 8.04 22.05
N ALA A 322 -18.35 9.01 21.45
CA ALA A 322 -17.94 9.65 20.21
C ALA A 322 -17.08 10.88 20.49
N ILE A 323 -15.95 10.98 19.79
CA ILE A 323 -15.06 12.13 19.76
C ILE A 323 -15.02 12.62 18.32
N VAL A 324 -15.48 13.84 18.07
CA VAL A 324 -15.48 14.46 16.75
C VAL A 324 -14.30 15.42 16.69
N LEU A 325 -13.35 15.16 15.80
CA LEU A 325 -12.20 16.04 15.61
C LEU A 325 -12.35 16.84 14.32
N GLY A 326 -11.77 18.04 14.33
CA GLY A 326 -11.54 18.87 13.16
C GLY A 326 -10.05 19.00 12.86
N TRP A 327 -9.72 19.33 11.62
CA TRP A 327 -8.37 19.59 11.16
C TRP A 327 -8.24 20.99 10.55
N ASP A 328 -7.30 21.77 11.07
CA ASP A 328 -7.10 23.16 10.65
C ASP A 328 -6.22 23.26 9.39
N TRP A 329 -6.87 23.16 8.24
CA TRP A 329 -6.22 23.37 6.95
C TRP A 329 -5.73 24.80 6.73
N GLU A 330 -6.34 25.80 7.37
CA GLU A 330 -5.93 27.20 7.21
C GLU A 330 -4.61 27.43 7.91
N LYS A 331 -4.45 26.89 9.13
CA LYS A 331 -3.18 26.91 9.85
C LYS A 331 -2.08 26.14 9.11
N VAL A 332 -2.35 24.96 8.57
CA VAL A 332 -1.37 24.24 7.71
C VAL A 332 -0.91 25.12 6.54
N CYS A 333 -1.86 25.75 5.83
CA CYS A 333 -1.52 26.64 4.70
C CYS A 333 -0.69 27.86 5.16
N SER A 334 -1.06 28.45 6.31
CA SER A 334 -0.38 29.61 6.89
C SER A 334 1.05 29.28 7.28
N ASP A 335 1.26 28.24 8.07
CA ASP A 335 2.58 27.84 8.58
C ASP A 335 3.50 27.39 7.43
N CYS A 336 2.92 26.79 6.39
CA CYS A 336 3.68 26.41 5.20
C CYS A 336 3.83 27.52 4.15
N GLY A 337 3.16 28.67 4.29
CA GLY A 337 3.31 29.81 3.39
C GLY A 337 2.75 29.62 1.97
N PHE A 338 1.64 28.89 1.81
CA PHE A 338 0.95 28.75 0.52
C PHE A 338 -0.57 28.93 0.65
N ALA A 339 -1.30 29.10 -0.46
CA ALA A 339 -2.74 29.25 -0.43
C ALA A 339 -3.48 27.92 -0.60
N ARG A 340 -4.67 27.79 0.01
CA ARG A 340 -5.50 26.57 -0.10
C ARG A 340 -5.79 26.13 -1.55
N LYS A 341 -5.88 27.08 -2.48
CA LYS A 341 -6.10 26.81 -3.91
C LYS A 341 -4.91 26.09 -4.58
N ASP A 342 -3.70 26.22 -4.05
CA ASP A 342 -2.48 25.66 -4.64
C ASP A 342 -2.49 24.12 -4.59
N PHE A 343 -3.23 23.51 -3.64
CA PHE A 343 -3.50 22.06 -3.64
C PHE A 343 -4.19 21.55 -4.92
N LYS A 344 -4.86 22.45 -5.66
CA LYS A 344 -5.55 22.18 -6.93
C LYS A 344 -4.76 22.64 -8.17
N GLY A 345 -3.51 23.09 -7.99
CA GLY A 345 -2.64 23.53 -9.09
C GLY A 345 -2.02 22.37 -9.89
N PHE A 346 -2.84 21.39 -10.30
CA PHE A 346 -2.43 20.10 -10.90
C PHE A 346 -1.60 20.22 -12.19
N ASP A 347 -1.64 21.39 -12.83
CA ASP A 347 -0.90 21.74 -14.04
C ASP A 347 0.48 22.37 -13.77
N SER A 348 0.86 22.52 -12.49
CA SER A 348 2.11 23.17 -12.08
C SER A 348 2.80 22.43 -10.94
N TYR A 349 4.07 22.77 -10.68
CA TYR A 349 4.84 22.22 -9.55
C TYR A 349 4.13 22.37 -8.20
N LYS A 350 3.24 23.37 -8.08
CA LYS A 350 2.49 23.65 -6.86
C LYS A 350 1.73 22.45 -6.35
N TRP A 351 1.20 21.57 -7.20
CA TRP A 351 0.38 20.45 -6.74
C TRP A 351 1.18 19.52 -5.81
N TRP A 352 2.41 19.15 -6.17
CA TRP A 352 3.22 18.25 -5.37
C TRP A 352 4.01 19.02 -4.32
N TRP A 353 4.47 20.23 -4.66
CA TRP A 353 5.28 21.06 -3.79
C TRP A 353 4.57 21.42 -2.49
N VAL A 354 3.32 21.90 -2.55
CA VAL A 354 2.59 22.23 -1.30
C VAL A 354 2.37 21.02 -0.41
N ARG A 355 2.27 19.82 -1.00
CA ARG A 355 2.12 18.57 -0.25
C ARG A 355 3.44 18.20 0.43
N LEU A 356 4.53 18.13 -0.34
CA LEU A 356 5.87 17.87 0.20
C LEU A 356 6.27 18.88 1.29
N ARG A 357 6.09 20.18 1.01
CA ARG A 357 6.40 21.25 1.97
C ARG A 357 5.61 21.11 3.25
N SER A 358 4.33 20.80 3.17
CA SER A 358 3.52 20.52 4.36
C SER A 358 4.04 19.30 5.11
N ASP A 359 4.35 18.22 4.42
CA ASP A 359 4.81 16.98 5.05
C ASP A 359 6.13 17.16 5.81
N VAL A 360 7.04 17.98 5.29
CA VAL A 360 8.31 18.29 5.96
C VAL A 360 8.13 19.30 7.09
N VAL A 361 7.43 20.42 6.83
CA VAL A 361 7.27 21.49 7.83
C VAL A 361 6.50 21.00 9.05
N LEU A 362 5.44 20.20 8.87
CA LEU A 362 4.63 19.73 9.99
C LEU A 362 5.39 18.78 10.93
N MET A 363 6.52 18.19 10.52
CA MET A 363 7.32 17.32 11.41
C MET A 363 7.88 18.04 12.64
N ASP A 364 8.02 19.36 12.56
CA ASP A 364 8.53 20.20 13.65
C ASP A 364 7.41 20.78 14.54
N HIS A 365 6.16 20.33 14.36
CA HIS A 365 4.99 20.82 15.09
C HIS A 365 4.28 19.74 15.88
N GLU A 366 3.51 20.17 16.89
CA GLU A 366 2.73 19.27 17.74
C GLU A 366 1.30 19.03 17.19
N PRO A 367 0.71 17.84 17.41
CA PRO A 367 -0.65 17.53 16.97
C PRO A 367 -1.73 18.53 17.42
N GLU A 368 -1.65 19.01 18.66
CA GLU A 368 -2.59 19.94 19.30
C GLU A 368 -2.71 21.27 18.55
N GLU A 369 -1.69 21.65 17.79
CA GLU A 369 -1.70 22.88 17.01
C GLU A 369 -2.71 22.87 15.86
N TYR A 370 -3.03 21.70 15.32
CA TYR A 370 -3.85 21.55 14.11
C TYR A 370 -5.19 20.85 14.35
N ILE A 371 -5.39 20.31 15.55
CA ILE A 371 -6.57 19.51 15.91
C ILE A 371 -7.50 20.31 16.82
N SER A 372 -8.79 20.30 16.47
CA SER A 372 -9.85 20.84 17.34
C SER A 372 -10.81 19.74 17.75
N VAL A 373 -11.20 19.70 19.03
CA VAL A 373 -12.30 18.84 19.50
C VAL A 373 -13.61 19.57 19.24
N LEU A 374 -14.35 19.11 18.24
CA LEU A 374 -15.62 19.73 17.83
C LEU A 374 -16.78 19.26 18.70
N MET A 375 -16.73 18.01 19.16
CA MET A 375 -17.76 17.43 20.01
C MET A 375 -17.21 16.20 20.75
N VAL A 376 -17.62 16.03 22.01
CA VAL A 376 -17.54 14.75 22.71
C VAL A 376 -18.94 14.37 23.17
N LYS A 377 -19.40 13.17 22.82
CA LYS A 377 -20.76 12.71 23.13
C LYS A 377 -20.75 11.29 23.66
N ASP A 378 -21.35 11.09 24.83
CA ASP A 378 -21.69 9.76 25.32
C ASP A 378 -22.84 9.20 24.50
N LEU A 379 -22.62 8.04 23.88
CA LEU A 379 -23.64 7.34 23.09
C LEU A 379 -24.38 6.29 23.94
N GLY A 380 -23.97 6.06 25.18
CA GLY A 380 -24.48 4.97 26.01
C GLY A 380 -24.13 3.61 25.41
N ASN A 381 -24.91 2.59 25.76
CA ASN A 381 -24.67 1.23 25.28
C ASN A 381 -25.18 1.04 23.84
N GLN A 382 -24.26 0.77 22.91
CA GLN A 382 -24.52 0.52 21.49
C GLN A 382 -24.50 -0.97 21.12
N GLY A 383 -24.34 -1.86 22.11
CA GLY A 383 -24.11 -3.29 21.90
C GLY A 383 -22.77 -3.54 21.21
N SER A 384 -22.73 -4.51 20.30
CA SER A 384 -21.49 -4.81 19.55
C SER A 384 -21.18 -3.75 18.49
N VAL A 385 -19.91 -3.61 18.10
CA VAL A 385 -19.46 -2.77 16.97
C VAL A 385 -20.27 -3.04 15.70
N LYS A 386 -20.63 -4.31 15.43
CA LYS A 386 -21.46 -4.68 14.28
C LYS A 386 -22.86 -4.04 14.36
N VAL A 387 -23.49 -4.10 15.52
CA VAL A 387 -24.83 -3.52 15.75
C VAL A 387 -24.77 -2.00 15.65
N MET A 388 -23.76 -1.40 16.28
CA MET A 388 -23.52 0.03 16.20
C MET A 388 -23.34 0.49 14.74
N ASN A 389 -22.40 -0.07 14.00
CA ASN A 389 -22.17 0.32 12.60
C ASN A 389 -23.40 0.05 11.71
N ALA A 390 -24.13 -1.05 11.93
CA ALA A 390 -25.36 -1.33 11.19
C ALA A 390 -26.50 -0.33 11.49
N LYS A 391 -26.49 0.34 12.64
CA LYS A 391 -27.45 1.40 12.99
C LYS A 391 -27.02 2.76 12.43
N TRP A 392 -25.78 3.16 12.70
CA TRP A 392 -25.29 4.51 12.43
C TRP A 392 -24.86 4.71 10.98
N MET A 393 -24.46 3.64 10.30
CA MET A 393 -23.90 3.68 8.95
C MET A 393 -24.74 2.85 7.95
N ALA A 394 -26.00 2.58 8.29
CA ALA A 394 -26.96 2.00 7.35
C ALA A 394 -27.24 2.95 6.18
N VAL A 395 -27.69 2.38 5.06
CA VAL A 395 -28.24 3.17 3.95
C VAL A 395 -29.40 4.02 4.47
N GLY A 396 -29.29 5.34 4.29
CA GLY A 396 -30.27 6.33 4.76
C GLY A 396 -30.02 6.86 6.18
N ALA A 397 -29.11 6.26 6.95
CA ALA A 397 -28.65 6.84 8.20
C ALA A 397 -27.57 7.90 7.92
N ASN A 398 -27.49 8.92 8.78
CA ASN A 398 -26.45 9.93 8.71
C ASN A 398 -25.95 10.25 10.14
N PRO A 399 -24.72 9.82 10.51
CA PRO A 399 -24.19 10.05 11.85
C PRO A 399 -24.07 11.55 12.18
N LEU A 400 -23.90 12.44 11.20
CA LEU A 400 -23.86 13.88 11.45
C LEU A 400 -25.24 14.40 11.93
N VAL A 401 -26.33 13.88 11.38
CA VAL A 401 -27.69 14.25 11.81
C VAL A 401 -27.99 13.68 13.20
N GLU A 402 -27.69 12.41 13.41
CA GLU A 402 -27.96 11.71 14.68
C GLU A 402 -27.13 12.27 15.84
N LEU A 403 -25.91 12.75 15.57
CA LEU A 403 -25.10 13.46 16.55
C LEU A 403 -25.60 14.88 16.82
N GLY A 404 -26.41 15.47 15.93
CA GLY A 404 -26.89 16.85 16.01
C GLY A 404 -25.93 17.87 15.39
N ILE A 405 -24.95 17.41 14.61
CA ILE A 405 -23.94 18.23 13.91
C ILE A 405 -24.56 18.86 12.66
N MET A 406 -25.49 18.16 12.02
CA MET A 406 -26.22 18.63 10.86
C MET A 406 -27.73 18.65 11.14
N PRO A 407 -28.49 19.67 10.69
CA PRO A 407 -29.94 19.66 10.81
C PRO A 407 -30.55 18.44 10.10
N LYS A 408 -31.67 17.93 10.65
CA LYS A 408 -32.49 16.94 9.93
C LYS A 408 -32.95 17.56 8.62
N SER A 409 -32.79 16.86 7.51
CA SER A 409 -33.42 17.30 6.27
C SER A 409 -34.92 17.40 6.52
N GLU A 410 -35.51 18.55 6.23
CA GLU A 410 -36.96 18.61 6.04
C GLU A 410 -37.25 17.63 4.91
N THR A 411 -37.92 16.52 5.22
CA THR A 411 -38.56 15.72 4.20
C THR A 411 -39.56 16.64 3.54
N THR A 412 -39.22 17.20 2.37
CA THR A 412 -40.25 17.49 1.37
C THR A 412 -41.01 16.20 1.22
N SER A 413 -42.21 16.16 1.78
CA SER A 413 -43.20 15.15 1.47
C SER A 413 -43.20 15.06 -0.05
N ILE A 414 -42.73 13.94 -0.58
CA ILE A 414 -43.05 13.59 -1.96
C ILE A 414 -44.57 13.71 -2.02
N PRO A 415 -45.15 14.58 -2.87
CA PRO A 415 -46.59 14.64 -2.98
C PRO A 415 -47.03 13.23 -3.33
N THR A 416 -47.89 12.64 -2.49
CA THR A 416 -48.61 11.43 -2.86
C THR A 416 -49.13 11.66 -4.27
N PRO A 417 -48.75 10.84 -5.28
CA PRO A 417 -49.22 11.08 -6.62
C PRO A 417 -50.74 10.98 -6.57
N THR A 418 -51.41 12.11 -6.80
CA THR A 418 -52.84 12.11 -7.09
C THR A 418 -53.04 11.18 -8.27
N PRO A 419 -53.96 10.19 -8.20
CA PRO A 419 -54.17 9.29 -9.33
C PRO A 419 -54.56 10.14 -10.54
N ALA A 420 -53.70 10.16 -11.55
CA ALA A 420 -54.01 10.80 -12.81
C ALA A 420 -55.17 10.04 -13.47
N PRO A 421 -56.09 10.74 -14.14
CA PRO A 421 -57.18 10.08 -14.86
C PRO A 421 -56.59 9.18 -15.94
N THR A 422 -57.11 7.96 -16.01
CA THR A 422 -56.75 6.92 -16.97
C THR A 422 -56.81 7.48 -18.39
N LYS A 423 -55.64 7.67 -19.02
CA LYS A 423 -55.54 7.80 -20.48
C LYS A 423 -55.27 6.42 -21.04
N GLU A 424 -56.19 5.94 -21.86
CA GLU A 424 -56.03 4.74 -22.67
C GLU A 424 -54.81 4.89 -23.59
N THR A 425 -53.88 3.94 -23.49
CA THR A 425 -52.74 3.83 -24.41
C THR A 425 -53.21 3.05 -25.65
N PRO A 426 -52.97 3.53 -26.89
CA PRO A 426 -53.29 2.75 -28.07
C PRO A 426 -52.32 1.57 -28.20
N SER A 427 -52.87 0.39 -28.52
CA SER A 427 -52.14 -0.84 -28.75
C SER A 427 -51.32 -0.77 -30.04
N ILE A 428 -50.01 -1.01 -29.94
CA ILE A 428 -49.15 -1.22 -31.12
C ILE A 428 -48.89 -2.73 -31.24
N PRO A 429 -49.41 -3.42 -32.27
CA PRO A 429 -49.16 -4.84 -32.48
C PRO A 429 -47.79 -5.02 -33.15
N GLY A 430 -46.80 -5.54 -32.41
CA GLY A 430 -45.50 -5.80 -33.02
C GLY A 430 -44.42 -6.43 -32.14
N LEU A 431 -44.53 -6.37 -30.81
CA LEU A 431 -43.47 -6.87 -29.92
C LEU A 431 -43.45 -8.41 -29.76
N GLY A 432 -44.55 -9.11 -30.02
CA GLY A 432 -44.62 -10.58 -29.90
C GLY A 432 -43.86 -11.35 -30.98
N VAL A 433 -43.66 -10.77 -32.16
CA VAL A 433 -43.06 -11.47 -33.32
C VAL A 433 -41.53 -11.51 -33.22
N ILE A 434 -40.91 -10.48 -32.64
CA ILE A 434 -39.44 -10.36 -32.54
C ILE A 434 -38.88 -11.34 -31.50
N ALA A 435 -39.59 -11.56 -30.39
CA ALA A 435 -39.18 -12.52 -29.36
C ALA A 435 -39.25 -13.98 -29.85
N ALA A 436 -40.22 -14.33 -30.70
CA ALA A 436 -40.36 -15.69 -31.22
C ALA A 436 -39.26 -16.07 -32.25
N ILE A 437 -38.82 -15.11 -33.08
CA ILE A 437 -37.77 -15.33 -34.09
C ILE A 437 -36.40 -15.54 -33.44
N ALA A 438 -36.09 -14.82 -32.35
CA ALA A 438 -34.83 -14.97 -31.62
C ALA A 438 -34.68 -16.34 -30.94
N ILE A 439 -35.78 -16.88 -30.38
CA ILE A 439 -35.79 -18.18 -29.71
C ILE A 439 -35.65 -19.33 -30.74
N ALA A 440 -36.31 -19.23 -31.90
CA ALA A 440 -36.16 -20.22 -32.97
C ALA A 440 -34.75 -20.26 -33.57
N GLY A 441 -34.09 -19.11 -33.72
CA GLY A 441 -32.70 -19.02 -34.19
C GLY A 441 -31.69 -19.68 -33.25
N ALA A 442 -31.87 -19.52 -31.93
CA ALA A 442 -31.01 -20.13 -30.92
C ALA A 442 -31.14 -21.66 -30.90
N LEU A 443 -32.35 -22.20 -31.07
CA LEU A 443 -32.59 -23.65 -31.08
C LEU A 443 -32.01 -24.35 -32.32
N VAL A 444 -32.07 -23.71 -33.49
CA VAL A 444 -31.45 -24.24 -34.73
C VAL A 444 -29.93 -24.24 -34.65
N TYR A 445 -29.32 -23.22 -34.03
CA TYR A 445 -27.87 -23.15 -33.84
C TYR A 445 -27.34 -24.27 -32.92
N VAL A 446 -28.03 -24.52 -31.81
CA VAL A 446 -27.67 -25.60 -30.87
C VAL A 446 -27.83 -26.98 -31.50
N ALA A 447 -28.87 -27.20 -32.31
CA ALA A 447 -29.09 -28.46 -33.02
C ALA A 447 -28.02 -28.74 -34.10
N LYS A 448 -27.53 -27.71 -34.80
CA LYS A 448 -26.46 -27.85 -35.81
C LYS A 448 -25.09 -28.18 -35.20
N ARG A 449 -24.79 -27.70 -33.99
CA ARG A 449 -23.50 -27.94 -33.32
C ARG A 449 -23.39 -29.37 -32.75
N LYS A 450 -24.52 -30.01 -32.43
CA LYS A 450 -24.59 -31.39 -31.91
C LYS A 450 -24.42 -32.49 -32.95
N LYS A 451 -24.44 -32.15 -34.25
CA LYS A 451 -24.28 -33.09 -35.39
C LYS A 451 -22.89 -33.06 -36.06
N ARG A 452 -21.95 -32.25 -35.56
CA ARG A 452 -20.60 -32.07 -36.12
C ARG A 452 -19.47 -32.31 -35.10
N GLY A 453 -19.77 -33.01 -34.01
CA GLY A 453 -18.79 -33.47 -33.02
C GLY A 453 -18.80 -34.99 -32.95
#